data_AF-A0A3M1QMG5-F1
#
_entry.id   AF-A0A3M1QMG5-F1
#
_cell.length_a   1.000
_cell.length_b   1.000
_cell.length_c   1.000
_cell.angle_alpha   90.00
_cell.angle_beta   90.00
_cell.angle_gamma   90.00
#
_symmetry.space_group_name_H-M   'P 1'
#
loop_
_entity.id
_entity.type
_entity.pdbx_description
1 polymer ?
#
loop_
_entity_poly.entity_id
_entity_poly.type
_entity_poly.pdbx_seq_one_letter_code
_entity_poly.pdbx_strand_id
1 'polypeptide(L)'
;MAGTYSLQRDLDEAKAMVAALEPYVYEERLYGRLGGGFFSRMRQVSLTLGALWLRQRRLTVLEDQLDKSQKVTLKEIRKTHDAVRRKWRVHYEQKLITEATSRLKQIDHYYRECREDPASCHGTYMPEASRRTIVQEILLAMETYDIYSADLMVHVKQADGQLRLLVKPSDFIWPEALQIVYPREEFWWLYNRPPLV
;
A
#
# COMPACT_ATOMS: atom_id res chain seq x y z
N MET A 1 -16.04 4.67 12.48
CA MET A 1 -16.65 3.45 11.89
C MET A 1 -15.78 3.03 10.72
N ALA A 2 -15.32 1.78 10.66
CA ALA A 2 -14.61 1.28 9.49
C ALA A 2 -15.59 1.28 8.30
N GLY A 3 -15.25 1.96 7.22
CA GLY A 3 -16.12 2.03 6.03
C GLY A 3 -16.33 0.65 5.40
N THR A 4 -17.43 0.46 4.66
CA THR A 4 -17.69 -0.80 3.97
C THR A 4 -16.65 -1.05 2.87
N TYR A 5 -16.01 -2.22 2.90
CA TYR A 5 -15.07 -2.65 1.87
C TYR A 5 -15.82 -3.10 0.59
N SER A 6 -15.24 -2.85 -0.59
CA SER A 6 -15.82 -3.22 -1.89
C SER A 6 -14.77 -3.80 -2.84
N LEU A 7 -14.97 -5.06 -3.24
CA LEU A 7 -14.13 -5.75 -4.24
C LEU A 7 -14.21 -5.08 -5.61
N GLN A 8 -15.41 -4.63 -6.00
CA GLN A 8 -15.60 -3.93 -7.27
C GLN A 8 -14.77 -2.66 -7.34
N ARG A 9 -14.70 -1.92 -6.22
CA ARG A 9 -13.88 -0.71 -6.13
C ARG A 9 -12.39 -1.03 -6.32
N ASP A 10 -11.88 -2.05 -5.64
CA ASP A 10 -10.48 -2.46 -5.80
C ASP A 10 -10.19 -2.90 -7.25
N LEU A 11 -11.11 -3.60 -7.92
CA LEU A 11 -10.99 -3.98 -9.33
C LEU A 11 -10.93 -2.77 -10.26
N ASP A 12 -11.88 -1.83 -10.11
CA ASP A 12 -11.95 -0.64 -10.97
C ASP A 12 -10.71 0.24 -10.81
N GLU A 13 -10.26 0.43 -9.57
CA GLU A 13 -9.05 1.18 -9.27
C GLU A 13 -7.80 0.46 -9.80
N ALA A 14 -7.66 -0.86 -9.57
CA ALA A 14 -6.52 -1.63 -10.10
C ALA A 14 -6.50 -1.64 -11.64
N LYS A 15 -7.66 -1.76 -12.29
CA LYS A 15 -7.80 -1.67 -13.76
C LYS A 15 -7.34 -0.31 -14.29
N ALA A 16 -7.78 0.78 -13.65
CA ALA A 16 -7.37 2.13 -14.02
C ALA A 16 -5.86 2.33 -13.81
N MET A 17 -5.30 1.77 -12.74
CA MET A 17 -3.87 1.85 -12.44
C MET A 17 -3.02 1.11 -13.48
N VAL A 18 -3.39 -0.12 -13.89
CA VAL A 18 -2.61 -0.86 -14.90
C VAL A 18 -2.71 -0.25 -16.29
N ALA A 19 -3.84 0.36 -16.66
CA ALA A 19 -4.01 1.06 -17.93
C ALA A 19 -3.05 2.24 -18.10
N ALA A 20 -2.58 2.78 -16.98
CA ALA A 20 -1.69 3.92 -16.90
C ALA A 20 -0.29 3.59 -16.38
N LEU A 21 -0.01 2.31 -16.12
CA LEU A 21 1.19 1.88 -15.41
C LEU A 21 2.46 2.08 -16.24
N GLU A 22 2.41 1.79 -17.53
CA GLU A 22 3.60 1.87 -18.38
C GLU A 22 4.23 3.28 -18.43
N PRO A 23 3.50 4.36 -18.77
CA PRO A 23 4.04 5.71 -18.70
C PRO A 23 4.48 6.09 -17.30
N TYR A 24 3.72 5.69 -16.28
CA TYR A 24 4.11 5.93 -14.90
C TYR A 24 5.44 5.27 -14.54
N VAL A 25 5.76 4.07 -15.06
CA VAL A 25 6.98 3.34 -14.70
C VAL A 25 8.22 3.92 -15.34
N TYR A 26 8.19 4.38 -16.60
CA TYR A 26 9.39 4.98 -17.21
C TYR A 26 9.57 6.47 -16.89
N GLU A 27 8.52 7.19 -16.48
CA GLU A 27 8.62 8.59 -16.07
C GLU A 27 9.24 8.77 -14.67
N GLU A 28 10.02 9.83 -14.46
CA GLU A 28 10.70 10.10 -13.17
C GLU A 28 9.76 10.54 -12.03
N ARG A 29 8.47 10.79 -12.30
CA ARG A 29 7.52 11.25 -11.28
C ARG A 29 7.12 10.13 -10.34
N LEU A 30 7.26 10.36 -9.02
CA LEU A 30 6.89 9.40 -7.98
C LEU A 30 5.37 9.19 -7.87
N TYR A 31 4.59 10.24 -8.10
CA TYR A 31 3.13 10.20 -8.18
C TYR A 31 2.70 10.52 -9.61
N GLY A 32 2.05 9.56 -10.27
CA GLY A 32 1.47 9.81 -11.58
C GLY A 32 0.37 10.88 -11.49
N ARG A 33 0.49 11.98 -12.23
CA ARG A 33 -0.66 12.83 -12.59
C ARG A 33 -1.15 12.36 -13.94
N LEU A 34 -2.08 11.41 -13.92
CA LEU A 34 -2.79 11.03 -15.13
C LEU A 34 -3.73 12.17 -15.49
N GLY A 35 -3.58 12.68 -16.71
CA GLY A 35 -4.32 13.81 -17.25
C GLY A 35 -5.83 13.70 -17.01
N GLY A 36 -6.46 14.87 -16.91
CA GLY A 36 -7.82 15.06 -16.42
C GLY A 36 -8.89 14.18 -17.06
N GLY A 37 -9.95 13.96 -16.30
CA GLY A 37 -11.15 13.24 -16.72
C GLY A 37 -11.57 12.19 -15.71
N PHE A 38 -10.86 11.06 -15.68
CA PHE A 38 -11.23 9.89 -14.89
C PHE A 38 -10.67 9.91 -13.45
N PHE A 39 -9.37 10.18 -13.28
CA PHE A 39 -8.77 10.33 -11.94
C PHE A 39 -9.15 11.66 -11.26
N SER A 40 -9.53 12.71 -12.01
CA SER A 40 -10.14 13.91 -11.42
C SER A 40 -11.49 13.63 -10.77
N ARG A 41 -12.22 12.60 -11.20
CA ARG A 41 -13.45 12.12 -10.53
C ARG A 41 -13.12 11.17 -9.38
N MET A 42 -12.10 10.33 -9.53
CA MET A 42 -11.50 9.56 -8.43
C MET A 42 -10.45 10.42 -7.69
N ARG A 43 -10.89 11.52 -7.04
CA ARG A 43 -10.06 12.54 -6.35
C ARG A 43 -9.03 12.01 -5.31
N GLN A 44 -8.87 10.70 -5.15
CA GLN A 44 -8.17 10.05 -4.04
C GLN A 44 -7.29 8.85 -4.41
N VAL A 45 -7.22 8.43 -5.69
CA VAL A 45 -6.39 7.29 -6.09
C VAL A 45 -5.11 7.80 -6.74
N SER A 46 -4.02 7.83 -5.99
CA SER A 46 -2.69 8.06 -6.54
C SER A 46 -2.16 6.78 -7.20
N LEU A 47 -1.77 6.87 -8.48
CA LEU A 47 -1.05 5.78 -9.14
C LEU A 47 0.34 5.66 -8.50
N THR A 48 0.54 4.56 -7.78
CA THR A 48 1.80 4.12 -7.17
C THR A 48 1.89 2.60 -7.25
N LEU A 49 3.11 2.03 -7.27
CA LEU A 49 3.28 0.58 -7.36
C LEU A 49 2.76 -0.12 -6.11
N GLY A 50 3.06 0.43 -4.94
CA GLY A 50 2.62 -0.13 -3.68
C GLY A 50 1.09 -0.11 -3.51
N ALA A 51 0.41 0.93 -4.00
CA ALA A 51 -1.05 0.96 -3.99
C ALA A 51 -1.68 -0.05 -4.98
N LEU A 52 -0.99 -0.39 -6.07
CA LEU A 52 -1.44 -1.42 -7.01
C LEU A 52 -1.29 -2.80 -6.37
N TRP A 53 -0.14 -3.09 -5.77
CA TRP A 53 0.12 -4.33 -5.03
C TRP A 53 -0.89 -4.55 -3.90
N LEU A 54 -1.17 -3.52 -3.10
CA LEU A 54 -2.17 -3.57 -2.04
C LEU A 54 -3.56 -4.03 -2.54
N ARG A 55 -4.00 -3.54 -3.70
CA ARG A 55 -5.28 -3.96 -4.30
C ARG A 55 -5.18 -5.37 -4.86
N GLN A 56 -4.08 -5.70 -5.55
CA GLN A 56 -3.87 -7.05 -6.07
C GLN A 56 -3.85 -8.09 -4.96
N ARG A 57 -3.24 -7.82 -3.79
CA ARG A 57 -3.30 -8.71 -2.63
C ARG A 57 -4.74 -8.97 -2.21
N ARG A 58 -5.53 -7.92 -1.97
CA ARG A 58 -6.93 -8.05 -1.54
C ARG A 58 -7.75 -8.88 -2.52
N LEU A 59 -7.65 -8.55 -3.80
CA LEU A 59 -8.34 -9.26 -4.87
C LEU A 59 -7.88 -10.72 -5.02
N THR A 60 -6.62 -11.02 -4.66
CA THR A 60 -6.06 -12.38 -4.70
C THR A 60 -6.56 -13.21 -3.53
N VAL A 61 -6.49 -12.69 -2.30
CA VAL A 61 -6.92 -13.44 -1.11
C VAL A 61 -8.45 -13.63 -1.11
N LEU A 62 -9.18 -12.66 -1.65
CA LEU A 62 -10.65 -12.70 -1.74
C LEU A 62 -11.14 -13.17 -3.11
N GLU A 63 -10.30 -13.84 -3.90
CA GLU A 63 -10.62 -14.24 -5.28
C GLU A 63 -11.87 -15.14 -5.35
N ASP A 64 -12.13 -15.95 -4.32
CA ASP A 64 -13.32 -16.81 -4.24
C ASP A 64 -14.65 -16.04 -4.12
N GLN A 65 -14.60 -14.77 -3.72
CA GLN A 65 -15.76 -13.89 -3.63
C GLN A 65 -16.04 -13.15 -4.95
N LEU A 66 -15.15 -13.25 -5.94
CA LEU A 66 -15.31 -12.62 -7.24
C LEU A 66 -16.21 -13.45 -8.15
N ASP A 67 -17.06 -12.78 -8.92
CA ASP A 67 -17.80 -13.43 -10.00
C ASP A 67 -16.88 -13.80 -11.18
N LYS A 68 -17.41 -14.55 -12.16
CA LYS A 68 -16.63 -15.00 -13.32
C LYS A 68 -16.05 -13.83 -14.14
N SER A 69 -16.79 -12.75 -14.30
CA SER A 69 -16.36 -11.57 -15.07
C SER A 69 -15.28 -10.78 -14.34
N GLN A 70 -15.40 -10.69 -13.02
CA GLN A 70 -14.42 -10.08 -12.13
C GLN A 70 -13.11 -10.87 -12.11
N LYS A 71 -13.16 -12.21 -12.07
CA LYS A 71 -11.98 -13.08 -12.18
C LYS A 71 -11.24 -12.90 -13.50
N VAL A 72 -11.95 -12.78 -14.62
CA VAL A 72 -11.35 -12.46 -15.93
C VAL A 72 -10.66 -11.11 -15.89
N THR A 73 -11.30 -10.10 -15.30
CA THR A 73 -10.72 -8.75 -15.16
C THR A 73 -9.45 -8.78 -14.31
N LEU A 74 -9.46 -9.47 -13.17
CA LEU A 74 -8.27 -9.64 -12.31
C LEU A 74 -7.12 -10.31 -13.05
N LYS A 75 -7.41 -11.33 -13.86
CA LYS A 75 -6.39 -12.02 -14.67
C LYS A 75 -5.74 -11.08 -15.68
N GLU A 76 -6.52 -10.25 -16.37
CA GLU A 76 -5.97 -9.25 -17.30
C GLU A 76 -5.17 -8.17 -16.58
N ILE A 77 -5.62 -7.71 -15.41
CA ILE A 77 -4.87 -6.77 -14.55
C ILE A 77 -3.49 -7.35 -14.22
N ARG A 78 -3.42 -8.59 -13.74
CA ARG A 78 -2.16 -9.26 -13.40
C ARG A 78 -1.25 -9.41 -14.63
N LYS A 79 -1.82 -9.83 -15.76
CA LYS A 79 -1.09 -10.00 -17.03
C LYS A 79 -0.48 -8.68 -17.53
N THR A 80 -1.26 -7.59 -17.55
CA THR A 80 -0.76 -6.27 -17.94
C THR A 80 0.29 -5.76 -16.97
N HIS A 81 0.08 -5.92 -15.67
CA HIS A 81 1.04 -5.55 -14.64
C HIS A 81 2.39 -6.25 -14.86
N ASP A 82 2.37 -7.57 -15.02
CA ASP A 82 3.58 -8.36 -15.24
C ASP A 82 4.29 -8.00 -16.55
N ALA A 83 3.55 -7.71 -17.62
CA ALA A 83 4.13 -7.29 -18.88
C ALA A 83 4.90 -5.97 -18.76
N VAL A 84 4.32 -4.97 -18.10
CA VAL A 84 4.98 -3.67 -17.86
C VAL A 84 6.20 -3.83 -16.97
N ARG A 85 6.09 -4.59 -15.87
CA ARG A 85 7.21 -4.89 -14.97
C ARG A 85 8.38 -5.53 -15.72
N ARG A 86 8.12 -6.57 -16.53
CA ARG A 86 9.16 -7.26 -17.31
C ARG A 86 9.82 -6.33 -18.33
N LYS A 87 9.04 -5.50 -19.02
CA LYS A 87 9.53 -4.56 -20.02
C LYS A 87 10.42 -3.47 -19.41
N TRP A 88 10.03 -2.94 -18.25
CA TRP A 88 10.69 -1.80 -17.61
C TRP A 88 11.31 -2.15 -16.26
N ARG A 89 11.94 -3.33 -16.17
CA ARG A 89 12.42 -3.93 -14.91
C ARG A 89 13.20 -2.96 -14.02
N VAL A 90 14.24 -2.33 -14.54
CA VAL A 90 15.12 -1.43 -13.77
C VAL A 90 14.34 -0.23 -13.20
N HIS A 91 13.49 0.39 -14.01
CA HIS A 91 12.67 1.52 -13.55
C HIS A 91 11.63 1.09 -12.53
N TYR A 92 11.05 -0.10 -12.70
CA TYR A 92 10.10 -0.68 -11.77
C TYR A 92 10.73 -0.92 -10.39
N GLU A 93 11.91 -1.56 -10.36
CA GLU A 93 12.69 -1.81 -9.14
C GLU A 93 13.03 -0.49 -8.43
N GLN A 94 13.56 0.48 -9.17
CA GLN A 94 13.89 1.80 -8.62
C GLN A 94 12.66 2.51 -8.04
N LYS A 95 11.49 2.37 -8.69
CA LYS A 95 10.24 2.98 -8.20
C LYS A 95 9.73 2.32 -6.92
N LEU A 96 9.83 1.01 -6.78
CA LEU A 96 9.49 0.33 -5.52
C LEU A 96 10.33 0.89 -4.36
N ILE A 97 11.65 0.92 -4.53
CA ILE A 97 12.59 1.39 -3.50
C ILE A 97 12.31 2.86 -3.17
N THR A 98 12.14 3.70 -4.20
CA THR A 98 11.88 5.14 -4.03
C THR A 98 10.55 5.39 -3.32
N GLU A 99 9.49 4.66 -3.68
CA GLU A 99 8.18 4.77 -3.03
C GLU A 99 8.24 4.35 -1.56
N ALA A 100 8.82 3.18 -1.27
CA ALA A 100 8.94 2.69 0.11
C ALA A 100 9.73 3.66 0.98
N THR A 101 10.86 4.16 0.48
CA THR A 101 11.70 5.16 1.17
C THR A 101 10.94 6.46 1.43
N SER A 102 10.19 6.96 0.44
CA SER A 102 9.38 8.17 0.59
C SER A 102 8.28 8.02 1.64
N ARG A 103 7.63 6.85 1.69
CA ARG A 103 6.59 6.54 2.68
C ARG A 103 7.16 6.44 4.08
N LEU A 104 8.32 5.80 4.25
CA LEU A 104 8.99 5.69 5.55
C LEU A 104 9.39 7.07 6.08
N LYS A 105 9.91 7.98 5.24
CA LYS A 105 10.19 9.37 5.64
C LYS A 105 8.95 10.11 6.15
N GLN A 106 7.78 9.86 5.54
CA GLN A 106 6.52 10.46 5.99
C GLN A 106 6.07 9.85 7.33
N ILE A 107 6.25 8.54 7.49
CA ILE A 107 5.98 7.83 8.74
C ILE A 107 6.89 8.36 9.89
N ASP A 108 8.17 8.62 9.62
CA ASP A 108 9.09 9.19 10.61
C ASP A 108 8.67 10.59 11.08
N HIS A 109 8.09 11.38 10.16
CA HIS A 109 7.55 12.68 10.50
C HIS A 109 6.38 12.55 11.46
N TYR A 110 5.44 11.65 11.18
CA TYR A 110 4.35 11.33 12.09
C TYR A 110 4.85 10.89 13.47
N TYR A 111 5.88 10.05 13.55
CA TYR A 111 6.45 9.63 14.84
C TYR A 111 7.06 10.77 15.65
N ARG A 112 7.63 11.79 14.99
CA ARG A 112 8.10 13.00 15.68
C ARG A 112 6.93 13.82 16.22
N GLU A 113 5.93 14.09 15.40
CA GLU A 113 4.72 14.80 15.82
C GLU A 113 4.06 14.09 17.01
N CYS A 114 4.03 12.76 16.99
CA CYS A 114 3.49 11.96 18.06
C CYS A 114 4.23 12.07 19.40
N ARG A 115 5.53 12.35 19.39
CA ARG A 115 6.30 12.58 20.61
C ARG A 115 6.11 13.99 21.15
N GLU A 116 5.88 14.94 20.26
CA GLU A 116 5.65 16.35 20.60
C GLU A 116 4.22 16.58 21.12
N ASP A 117 3.24 15.92 20.50
CA ASP A 117 1.82 15.97 20.89
C ASP A 117 1.18 14.56 20.86
N PRO A 118 1.29 13.79 21.97
CA PRO A 118 0.71 12.45 22.07
C PRO A 118 -0.81 12.39 21.88
N ALA A 119 -1.54 13.47 22.14
CA ALA A 119 -3.00 13.50 22.03
C ALA A 119 -3.45 13.43 20.56
N SER A 120 -2.65 13.98 19.63
CA SER A 120 -2.93 13.96 18.19
C SER A 120 -2.75 12.56 17.56
N CYS A 121 -1.91 11.71 18.15
CA CYS A 121 -1.50 10.42 17.56
C CYS A 121 -2.65 9.49 17.22
N HIS A 122 -3.61 9.38 18.13
CA HIS A 122 -4.68 8.39 18.02
C HIS A 122 -5.56 8.67 16.80
N GLY A 123 -5.93 9.93 16.60
CA GLY A 123 -6.83 10.35 15.52
C GLY A 123 -6.19 10.25 14.12
N THR A 124 -4.88 10.37 14.03
CA THR A 124 -4.13 10.42 12.75
C THR A 124 -3.44 9.11 12.39
N TYR A 125 -3.55 8.06 13.21
CA TYR A 125 -2.84 6.80 13.00
C TYR A 125 -3.25 6.03 11.74
N MET A 126 -4.53 6.09 11.35
CA MET A 126 -5.08 5.26 10.27
C MET A 126 -4.41 5.50 8.90
N PRO A 127 -4.18 6.76 8.45
CA PRO A 127 -3.33 7.05 7.30
C PRO A 127 -1.93 6.44 7.37
N GLU A 128 -1.30 6.44 8.55
CA GLU A 128 0.07 5.98 8.73
C GLU A 128 0.17 4.47 8.72
N ALA A 129 -0.77 3.79 9.35
CA ALA A 129 -0.93 2.35 9.23
C ALA A 129 -1.15 1.94 7.77
N SER A 130 -1.91 2.73 7.00
CA SER A 130 -2.08 2.51 5.55
C SER A 130 -0.80 2.71 4.76
N ARG A 131 0.01 3.73 5.08
CA ARG A 131 1.33 3.92 4.47
C ARG A 131 2.26 2.75 4.79
N ARG A 132 2.29 2.27 6.04
CA ARG A 132 3.11 1.13 6.45
C ARG A 132 2.67 -0.18 5.80
N THR A 133 1.37 -0.37 5.59
CA THR A 133 0.87 -1.50 4.79
C THR A 133 1.37 -1.42 3.36
N ILE A 134 1.34 -0.25 2.73
CA ILE A 134 1.88 -0.12 1.37
C ILE A 134 3.38 -0.41 1.32
N VAL A 135 4.15 0.01 2.33
CA VAL A 135 5.57 -0.39 2.44
C VAL A 135 5.71 -1.91 2.52
N GLN A 136 4.88 -2.60 3.31
CA GLN A 136 4.91 -4.06 3.40
C GLN A 136 4.62 -4.74 2.05
N GLU A 137 3.62 -4.26 1.32
CA GLU A 137 3.31 -4.78 -0.02
C GLU A 137 4.48 -4.61 -0.99
N ILE A 138 5.21 -3.50 -0.88
CA ILE A 138 6.43 -3.28 -1.66
C ILE A 138 7.51 -4.28 -1.27
N LEU A 139 7.74 -4.52 0.03
CA LEU A 139 8.76 -5.48 0.50
C LEU A 139 8.46 -6.90 0.03
N LEU A 140 7.18 -7.30 0.07
CA LEU A 140 6.71 -8.59 -0.45
C LEU A 140 6.92 -8.72 -1.96
N ALA A 141 6.64 -7.66 -2.72
CA ALA A 141 6.91 -7.63 -4.15
C ALA A 141 8.42 -7.70 -4.43
N MET A 142 9.24 -7.03 -3.61
CA MET A 142 10.70 -7.08 -3.71
C MET A 142 11.23 -8.49 -3.46
N GLU A 143 10.75 -9.18 -2.42
CA GLU A 143 11.08 -10.57 -2.14
C GLU A 143 10.69 -11.49 -3.32
N THR A 144 9.48 -11.34 -3.86
CA THR A 144 8.98 -12.13 -4.99
C THR A 144 9.87 -12.01 -6.24
N TYR A 145 10.58 -10.88 -6.39
CA TYR A 145 11.40 -10.58 -7.56
C TYR A 145 12.90 -10.50 -7.25
N ASP A 146 13.32 -10.95 -6.08
CA ASP A 146 14.73 -11.00 -5.65
C ASP A 146 15.42 -9.62 -5.71
N ILE A 147 14.69 -8.58 -5.30
CA ILE A 147 15.16 -7.19 -5.24
C ILE A 147 15.60 -6.89 -3.81
N TYR A 148 16.87 -6.48 -3.63
CA TYR A 148 17.43 -6.20 -2.32
C TYR A 148 17.89 -4.74 -2.17
N SER A 149 17.60 -4.14 -1.02
CA SER A 149 18.10 -2.82 -0.62
C SER A 149 18.38 -2.80 0.89
N ALA A 150 19.66 -2.82 1.26
CA ALA A 150 20.09 -2.82 2.67
C ALA A 150 19.61 -1.57 3.42
N ASP A 151 19.74 -0.40 2.80
CA ASP A 151 19.34 0.88 3.39
C ASP A 151 17.83 0.92 3.69
N LEU A 152 17.01 0.41 2.76
CA LEU A 152 15.57 0.31 2.96
C LEU A 152 15.24 -0.61 4.14
N MET A 153 15.90 -1.77 4.24
CA MET A 153 15.67 -2.71 5.34
C MET A 153 16.07 -2.12 6.71
N VAL A 154 17.16 -1.36 6.76
CA VAL A 154 17.55 -0.62 7.96
C VAL A 154 16.47 0.41 8.34
N HIS A 155 15.97 1.17 7.37
CA HIS A 155 14.93 2.18 7.61
C HIS A 155 13.62 1.56 8.08
N VAL A 156 13.18 0.45 7.48
CA VAL A 156 11.99 -0.31 7.94
C VAL A 156 12.15 -0.74 9.38
N LYS A 157 13.29 -1.34 9.75
CA LYS A 157 13.56 -1.79 11.12
C LYS A 157 13.53 -0.63 12.12
N GLN A 158 14.10 0.52 11.75
CA GLN A 158 14.07 1.72 12.58
C GLN A 158 12.65 2.24 12.77
N ALA A 159 11.88 2.38 11.68
CA ALA A 159 10.50 2.83 11.72
C ALA A 159 9.62 1.90 12.59
N ASP A 160 9.74 0.59 12.41
CA ASP A 160 9.00 -0.39 13.20
C ASP A 160 9.38 -0.35 14.69
N GLY A 161 10.67 -0.14 15.00
CA GLY A 161 11.14 0.04 16.37
C GLY A 161 10.52 1.27 17.03
N GLN A 162 10.45 2.40 16.32
CA GLN A 162 9.79 3.61 16.80
C GLN A 162 8.29 3.40 17.00
N LEU A 163 7.62 2.75 16.05
CA LEU A 163 6.19 2.49 16.13
C LEU A 163 5.82 1.66 17.36
N ARG A 164 6.61 0.63 17.68
CA ARG A 164 6.39 -0.24 18.85
C ARG A 164 6.39 0.51 20.18
N LEU A 165 7.08 1.64 20.26
CA LEU A 165 7.10 2.49 21.46
C LEU A 165 5.84 3.35 21.58
N LEU A 166 5.13 3.60 20.47
CA LEU A 166 3.99 4.52 20.41
C LEU A 166 2.63 3.81 20.50
N VAL A 167 2.57 2.50 20.26
CA VAL A 167 1.30 1.77 20.12
C VAL A 167 1.11 0.70 21.19
N LYS A 168 -0.16 0.36 21.44
CA LYS A 168 -0.60 -0.77 22.25
C LYS A 168 -1.45 -1.73 21.41
N PRO A 169 -1.54 -3.01 21.80
CA PRO A 169 -2.43 -3.97 21.14
C PRO A 169 -3.86 -3.46 21.07
N SER A 170 -4.51 -3.68 19.93
CA SER A 170 -5.91 -3.35 19.69
C SER A 170 -6.57 -4.39 18.79
N ASP A 171 -7.87 -4.22 18.56
CA ASP A 171 -8.55 -4.91 17.48
C ASP A 171 -8.00 -4.50 16.11
N PHE A 172 -8.34 -5.28 15.09
CA PHE A 172 -8.00 -4.97 13.71
C PHE A 172 -8.59 -3.61 13.31
N ILE A 173 -7.76 -2.72 12.79
CA ILE A 173 -8.14 -1.31 12.62
C ILE A 173 -8.88 -1.01 11.30
N TRP A 174 -8.88 -1.95 10.37
CA TRP A 174 -9.50 -1.86 9.04
C TRP A 174 -10.86 -2.57 9.01
N PRO A 175 -11.63 -2.47 7.91
CA PRO A 175 -12.88 -3.20 7.77
C PRO A 175 -12.67 -4.71 7.97
N GLU A 176 -13.53 -5.35 8.76
CA GLU A 176 -13.39 -6.75 9.18
C GLU A 176 -13.20 -7.73 8.00
N ALA A 177 -13.87 -7.47 6.88
CA ALA A 177 -13.72 -8.26 5.65
C ALA A 177 -12.27 -8.34 5.13
N LEU A 178 -11.40 -7.39 5.50
CA LEU A 178 -9.99 -7.38 5.14
C LEU A 178 -9.09 -8.09 6.14
N GLN A 179 -9.60 -8.54 7.29
CA GLN A 179 -8.77 -9.15 8.32
C GLN A 179 -8.07 -10.43 7.83
N ILE A 180 -8.77 -11.25 7.04
CA ILE A 180 -8.20 -12.46 6.41
C ILE A 180 -7.08 -12.13 5.41
N VAL A 181 -7.09 -10.94 4.82
CA VAL A 181 -6.09 -10.47 3.86
C VAL A 181 -4.80 -10.05 4.57
N TYR A 182 -4.89 -9.62 5.83
CA TYR A 182 -3.80 -9.01 6.57
C TYR A 182 -3.55 -9.73 7.90
N PRO A 183 -2.86 -10.88 7.90
CA PRO A 183 -2.56 -11.63 9.11
C PRO A 183 -1.71 -10.83 10.09
N ARG A 184 -1.93 -11.04 11.39
CA ARG A 184 -1.31 -10.26 12.49
C ARG A 184 0.21 -10.33 12.51
N GLU A 185 0.79 -11.48 12.18
CA GLU A 185 2.24 -11.66 12.22
C GLU A 185 2.96 -10.72 11.24
N GLU A 186 2.46 -10.66 10.00
CA GLU A 186 3.05 -9.84 8.94
C GLU A 186 2.60 -8.37 8.99
N PHE A 187 1.34 -8.11 9.34
CA PHE A 187 0.73 -6.77 9.35
C PHE A 187 0.41 -6.27 10.76
N TRP A 188 1.33 -6.49 11.70
CA TRP A 188 1.12 -6.26 13.13
C TRP A 188 0.63 -4.85 13.49
N TRP A 189 1.03 -3.81 12.75
CA TRP A 189 0.56 -2.43 12.97
C TRP A 189 -0.94 -2.26 12.76
N LEU A 190 -1.59 -3.13 11.97
CA LEU A 190 -3.05 -3.13 11.81
C LEU A 190 -3.79 -3.70 13.03
N TYR A 191 -3.07 -4.22 14.01
CA TYR A 191 -3.59 -4.79 15.26
C TYR A 191 -3.07 -4.06 16.50
N ASN A 192 -2.59 -2.83 16.29
CA ASN A 192 -2.14 -1.95 17.35
C ASN A 192 -2.65 -0.54 17.06
N ARG A 193 -2.78 0.28 18.11
CA ARG A 193 -3.08 1.71 17.99
C ARG A 193 -2.35 2.51 19.04
N PRO A 194 -2.02 3.79 18.78
CA PRO A 194 -1.66 4.71 19.84
C PRO A 194 -2.76 4.74 20.91
N PRO A 195 -2.40 4.77 22.20
CA PRO A 195 -3.41 4.88 23.26
C PRO A 195 -4.23 6.16 23.07
N LEU A 196 -5.51 6.12 23.47
CA LEU A 196 -6.29 7.33 23.63
C LEU A 196 -5.74 8.05 24.88
N VAL A 197 -5.12 9.20 24.70
CA VAL A 197 -4.56 10.05 25.78
C VAL A 197 -5.62 11.06 26.21
#